data_AF-A0A845K317-F1
#
_entry.id   AF-A0A845K317-F1
#
_cell.length_a   1.000
_cell.length_b   1.000
_cell.length_c   1.000
_cell.angle_alpha   90.00
_cell.angle_beta   90.00
_cell.angle_gamma   90.00
#
_symmetry.space_group_name_H-M   'P 1'
#
loop_
_entity.id
_entity.type
_entity.pdbx_description
1 polymer ?
#
loop_
_entity_poly.entity_id
_entity_poly.type
_entity_poly.pdbx_seq_one_letter_code
_entity_poly.pdbx_strand_id
1 'polypeptide(L)'
;MKALVSILILGAMPLISGTTLAGNSENGPYSRDISNYPKEWKGRTFDCSKIDKKFYWVPEFTLAPYSDPNNSELEEFCSCIDKDSSSWVKETGEKMKNREEVSWMHRRGFPSSFGGSMRFCTKNK
;
A
#
# COMPACT_ATOMS: atom_id res chain seq x y z
N MET A 1 -15.47 -19.78 -65.91
CA MET A 1 -14.38 -18.78 -66.00
C MET A 1 -14.83 -17.56 -65.21
N LYS A 2 -14.20 -17.06 -64.16
CA LYS A 2 -12.83 -17.16 -63.64
C LYS A 2 -12.88 -17.33 -62.12
N ALA A 3 -12.07 -18.25 -61.60
CA ALA A 3 -11.71 -18.29 -60.20
C ALA A 3 -10.74 -17.12 -59.91
N LEU A 4 -10.94 -16.43 -58.79
CA LEU A 4 -9.99 -15.47 -58.26
C LEU A 4 -9.62 -15.93 -56.85
N VAL A 5 -8.51 -16.67 -56.82
CA VAL A 5 -7.73 -16.98 -55.62
C VAL A 5 -7.07 -15.68 -55.15
N SER A 6 -7.19 -15.34 -53.88
CA SER A 6 -6.40 -14.28 -53.26
C SER A 6 -5.96 -14.70 -51.86
N ILE A 7 -4.79 -15.34 -51.87
CA ILE A 7 -3.59 -15.08 -51.06
C ILE A 7 -3.82 -14.75 -49.57
N LEU A 8 -3.31 -15.67 -48.74
CA LEU A 8 -2.97 -15.49 -47.33
C LEU A 8 -2.19 -14.19 -47.08
N ILE A 9 -2.63 -13.42 -46.10
CA ILE A 9 -1.72 -12.60 -45.28
C ILE A 9 -1.89 -13.05 -43.84
N LEU A 10 -0.89 -13.82 -43.35
CA LEU A 10 -0.63 -14.01 -41.92
C LEU A 10 -0.29 -12.64 -41.33
N GLY A 11 -1.31 -11.93 -40.88
CA GLY A 11 -1.15 -10.76 -40.03
C GLY A 11 -0.77 -11.22 -38.63
N ALA A 12 0.53 -11.27 -38.36
CA ALA A 12 1.05 -11.31 -37.00
C ALA A 12 0.62 -10.01 -36.29
N MET A 13 -0.52 -10.06 -35.60
CA MET A 13 -0.87 -9.00 -34.65
C MET A 13 -0.03 -9.19 -33.38
N PRO A 14 0.79 -8.21 -33.02
CA PRO A 14 1.58 -8.30 -31.80
C PRO A 14 0.62 -8.37 -30.61
N LEU A 15 0.86 -9.37 -29.75
CA LEU A 15 0.38 -9.39 -28.37
C LEU A 15 0.83 -8.07 -27.72
N ILE A 16 -0.07 -7.09 -27.66
CA ILE A 16 0.09 -5.93 -26.80
C ILE A 16 -0.09 -6.46 -25.39
N SER A 17 1.01 -6.99 -24.85
CA SER A 17 1.18 -7.28 -23.43
C SER A 17 1.12 -5.93 -22.72
N GLY A 18 -0.10 -5.49 -22.44
CA GLY A 18 -0.38 -4.32 -21.62
C GLY A 18 -0.06 -4.62 -20.16
N THR A 19 1.19 -4.98 -19.86
CA THR A 19 1.73 -4.65 -18.56
C THR A 19 1.82 -3.14 -18.53
N THR A 20 0.78 -2.49 -18.03
CA THR A 20 0.95 -1.21 -17.36
C THR A 20 1.92 -1.48 -16.21
N LEU A 21 3.21 -1.40 -16.51
CA LEU A 21 4.24 -1.05 -15.54
C LEU A 21 3.71 0.23 -14.91
N ALA A 22 3.04 0.07 -13.77
CA ALA A 22 2.83 1.16 -12.84
C ALA A 22 4.22 1.78 -12.69
N GLY A 23 4.40 2.97 -13.26
CA GLY A 23 5.67 3.67 -13.24
C GLY A 23 6.11 3.72 -11.79
N ASN A 24 7.12 2.90 -11.47
CA ASN A 24 7.91 3.09 -10.28
C ASN A 24 8.56 4.46 -10.51
N SER A 25 7.98 5.49 -9.91
CA SER A 25 8.68 6.76 -9.80
C SER A 25 10.06 6.44 -9.23
N GLU A 26 11.12 6.71 -10.00
CA GLU A 26 12.51 6.51 -9.57
C GLU A 26 12.80 7.19 -8.23
N ASN A 27 11.97 8.17 -7.86
CA ASN A 27 12.03 8.94 -6.63
C ASN A 27 10.71 8.90 -5.84
N GLY A 28 9.93 7.82 -5.98
CA GLY A 28 8.69 7.66 -5.26
C GLY A 28 8.90 7.38 -3.76
N PRO A 29 7.91 7.67 -2.91
CA PRO A 29 7.92 7.42 -1.46
C PRO A 29 8.13 5.95 -1.03
N TYR A 30 8.31 5.04 -2.00
CA TYR A 30 8.50 3.61 -1.80
C TYR A 30 9.70 3.07 -2.60
N SER A 31 10.68 3.93 -2.96
CA SER A 31 11.90 3.45 -3.61
C SER A 31 12.56 2.38 -2.74
N ARG A 32 12.84 1.22 -3.34
CA ARG A 32 13.52 0.09 -2.69
C ARG A 32 15.03 0.31 -2.59
N ASP A 33 15.55 1.32 -3.28
CA ASP A 33 16.97 1.64 -3.27
C ASP A 33 17.32 2.52 -2.07
N ILE A 34 18.06 1.95 -1.11
CA ILE A 34 18.46 2.64 0.11
C ILE A 34 19.49 3.75 -0.16
N SER A 35 20.22 3.69 -1.27
CA SER A 35 21.21 4.70 -1.66
C SER A 35 20.56 6.04 -2.02
N ASN A 36 19.26 6.03 -2.31
CA ASN A 36 18.49 7.24 -2.57
C ASN A 36 18.19 8.03 -1.29
N TYR A 37 18.54 7.57 -0.08
CA TYR A 37 18.27 8.27 1.19
C TYR A 37 19.54 8.90 1.82
N PRO A 38 19.40 10.00 2.59
CA PRO A 38 20.52 10.57 3.36
C PRO A 38 21.17 9.54 4.29
N LYS A 39 22.49 9.60 4.48
CA LYS A 39 23.25 8.61 5.27
C LYS A 39 22.83 8.61 6.75
N GLU A 40 22.38 9.75 7.25
CA GLU A 40 21.92 10.00 8.60
C GLU A 40 20.41 9.77 8.78
N TRP A 41 19.73 9.26 7.75
CA TRP A 41 18.30 9.02 7.79
C TRP A 41 17.95 7.95 8.85
N LYS A 42 17.21 8.37 9.88
CA LYS A 42 16.61 7.47 10.87
C LYS A 42 15.18 7.23 10.45
N GLY A 43 14.89 6.01 10.00
CA GLY A 43 13.54 5.61 9.68
C GLY A 43 12.56 6.03 10.75
N ARG A 44 11.53 6.78 10.36
CA ARG A 44 10.47 7.18 11.29
C ARG A 44 9.41 6.11 11.30
N THR A 45 9.16 5.58 12.49
CA THR A 45 8.04 4.68 12.68
C THR A 45 6.77 5.48 12.91
N PHE A 46 5.69 4.98 12.32
CA PHE A 46 4.36 5.52 12.46
C PHE A 46 3.59 4.68 13.46
N ASP A 47 3.19 5.32 14.54
CA ASP A 47 2.51 4.66 15.65
C ASP A 47 1.30 5.50 16.08
N CYS A 48 0.12 5.12 15.58
CA CYS A 48 -1.12 5.79 15.92
C CYS A 48 -1.48 5.71 17.40
N SER A 49 -0.95 4.73 18.12
CA SER A 49 -1.28 4.57 19.55
C SER A 49 -0.73 5.70 20.41
N LYS A 50 0.26 6.46 19.89
CA LYS A 50 0.80 7.67 20.54
C LYS A 50 -0.11 8.89 20.39
N ILE A 51 -0.99 8.90 19.39
CA ILE A 51 -1.96 9.99 19.18
C ILE A 51 -3.19 9.76 20.05
N ASP A 52 -3.80 8.59 19.95
CA ASP A 52 -5.00 8.24 20.70
C ASP A 52 -5.11 6.72 20.87
N LYS A 53 -5.60 6.28 22.04
CA LYS A 53 -5.87 4.87 22.33
C LYS A 53 -6.89 4.25 21.38
N LYS A 54 -7.80 5.02 20.79
CA LYS A 54 -8.78 4.49 19.80
C LYS A 54 -8.09 3.83 18.60
N PHE A 55 -6.86 4.22 18.28
CA PHE A 55 -6.10 3.69 17.16
C PHE A 55 -5.09 2.59 17.58
N TYR A 56 -5.18 2.08 18.80
CA TYR A 56 -4.23 1.10 19.33
C TYR A 56 -4.11 -0.19 18.49
N TRP A 57 -5.20 -0.57 17.80
CA TRP A 57 -5.24 -1.73 16.92
C TRP A 57 -4.46 -1.53 15.61
N VAL A 58 -4.19 -0.28 15.22
CA VAL A 58 -3.41 0.03 14.02
C VAL A 58 -1.96 -0.43 14.24
N PRO A 59 -1.40 -1.27 13.36
CA PRO A 59 -0.01 -1.72 13.48
C PRO A 59 0.96 -0.56 13.36
N GLU A 60 2.13 -0.70 13.99
CA GLU A 60 3.25 0.17 13.69
C GLU A 60 3.76 -0.19 12.30
N PHE A 61 3.74 0.78 11.39
CA PHE A 61 4.37 0.67 10.07
C PHE A 61 5.33 1.83 9.89
N THR A 62 6.26 1.72 8.95
CA THR A 62 7.08 2.87 8.57
C THR A 62 6.33 3.65 7.50
N LEU A 63 6.23 4.98 7.67
CA LEU A 63 5.82 5.82 6.55
C LEU A 63 6.86 5.76 5.44
N ALA A 64 6.52 6.39 4.31
CA ALA A 64 7.48 6.62 3.26
C ALA A 64 8.75 7.25 3.85
N PRO A 65 9.94 6.90 3.36
CA PRO A 65 11.14 7.31 4.08
C PRO A 65 11.32 8.83 4.22
N TYR A 66 10.78 9.61 3.30
CA TYR A 66 10.80 11.08 3.36
C TYR A 66 9.62 11.70 4.12
N SER A 67 8.74 10.91 4.71
CA SER A 67 7.62 11.42 5.48
C SER A 67 8.09 11.97 6.83
N ASP A 68 7.77 13.24 7.07
CA ASP A 68 7.91 13.91 8.36
C ASP A 68 6.58 14.56 8.76
N PRO A 69 5.53 13.77 9.04
CA PRO A 69 4.25 14.34 9.43
C PRO A 69 4.38 14.97 10.81
N ASN A 70 3.83 16.17 10.97
CA ASN A 70 3.56 16.70 12.29
C ASN A 70 2.39 15.94 12.96
N ASN A 71 2.14 16.20 14.25
CA ASN A 71 1.09 15.49 15.00
C ASN A 71 -0.30 15.61 14.39
N SER A 72 -0.66 16.78 13.83
CA SER A 72 -1.95 16.99 13.17
C SER A 72 -2.09 16.13 11.92
N GLU A 73 -1.03 16.05 11.12
CA GLU A 73 -1.00 15.21 9.92
C GLU A 73 -1.03 13.72 10.27
N LEU A 74 -0.38 13.35 11.39
CA LEU A 74 -0.40 11.99 11.91
C LEU A 74 -1.80 11.59 12.37
N GLU A 75 -2.49 12.46 13.10
CA GLU A 75 -3.85 12.25 13.59
C GLU A 75 -4.87 12.14 12.45
N GLU A 76 -4.78 13.02 11.46
CA GLU A 76 -5.63 12.99 10.27
C GLU A 76 -5.46 11.65 9.54
N PHE A 77 -4.22 11.22 9.35
CA PHE A 77 -3.91 9.98 8.67
C PHE A 77 -4.39 8.75 9.48
N CYS A 78 -4.15 8.71 10.80
CA CYS A 78 -4.69 7.65 11.68
C CYS A 78 -6.21 7.58 11.63
N SER A 79 -6.88 8.73 11.66
CA SER A 79 -8.34 8.82 11.56
C SER A 79 -8.87 8.30 10.23
N CYS A 80 -8.17 8.60 9.13
CA CYS A 80 -8.53 8.09 7.81
C CYS A 80 -8.35 6.58 7.71
N ILE A 81 -7.24 6.02 8.19
CA ILE A 81 -7.02 4.58 8.24
C ILE A 81 -8.12 3.90 9.04
N ASP A 82 -8.50 4.46 10.20
CA ASP A 82 -9.56 3.91 11.02
C ASP A 82 -10.92 3.91 10.31
N LYS A 83 -11.24 4.98 9.59
CA LYS A 83 -12.49 5.09 8.84
C LYS A 83 -12.56 4.10 7.67
N ASP A 84 -11.46 3.90 6.96
CA ASP A 84 -11.40 3.03 5.77
C ASP A 84 -11.30 1.54 6.12
N SER A 85 -10.84 1.22 7.33
CA SER A 85 -10.61 -0.16 7.74
C SER A 85 -11.90 -0.89 8.11
N SER A 86 -12.10 -2.05 7.50
CA SER A 86 -13.21 -2.95 7.82
C SER A 86 -13.10 -3.57 9.23
N SER A 87 -14.23 -4.04 9.77
CA SER A 87 -14.31 -4.59 11.14
C SER A 87 -13.34 -5.74 11.41
N TRP A 88 -13.19 -6.69 10.48
CA TRP A 88 -12.28 -7.84 10.66
C TRP A 88 -10.81 -7.41 10.77
N VAL A 89 -10.43 -6.31 10.12
CA VAL A 89 -9.08 -5.74 10.20
C VAL A 89 -8.87 -5.16 11.61
N LYS A 90 -9.83 -4.37 12.11
CA LYS A 90 -9.75 -3.79 13.46
C LYS A 90 -9.65 -4.88 14.53
N GLU A 91 -10.55 -5.87 14.47
CA GLU A 91 -10.56 -7.01 15.38
C GLU A 91 -9.24 -7.81 15.32
N THR A 92 -8.71 -8.03 14.11
CA THR A 92 -7.41 -8.71 13.94
C THR A 92 -6.28 -7.90 14.58
N GLY A 93 -6.26 -6.59 14.39
CA GLY A 93 -5.28 -5.69 15.00
C GLY A 93 -5.32 -5.72 16.53
N GLU A 94 -6.53 -5.66 17.11
CA GLU A 94 -6.75 -5.76 18.56
C GLU A 94 -6.22 -7.09 19.10
N LYS A 95 -6.60 -8.22 18.49
CA LYS A 95 -6.13 -9.55 18.86
C LYS A 95 -4.60 -9.67 18.77
N MET A 96 -4.00 -9.17 17.69
CA MET A 96 -2.55 -9.21 17.52
C MET A 96 -1.82 -8.40 18.59
N LYS A 97 -2.35 -7.23 18.99
CA LYS A 97 -1.77 -6.40 20.06
C LYS A 97 -1.88 -7.07 21.44
N ASN A 98 -3.01 -7.71 21.72
CA ASN A 98 -3.25 -8.45 22.96
C ASN A 98 -2.58 -9.83 22.99
N ARG A 99 -1.86 -10.23 21.93
CA ARG A 99 -1.23 -11.55 21.77
C ARG A 99 -2.25 -12.71 21.80
N GLU A 100 -3.46 -12.43 21.34
CA GLU A 100 -4.52 -13.43 21.19
C GLU A 100 -4.34 -14.24 19.90
N GLU A 101 -5.03 -15.38 19.82
CA GLU A 101 -4.97 -16.23 18.65
C GLU A 101 -5.72 -15.60 17.46
N VAL A 102 -5.02 -15.51 16.32
CA VAL A 102 -5.57 -15.06 15.05
C VAL A 102 -5.38 -16.17 14.01
N SER A 103 -6.41 -16.40 13.19
CA SER A 103 -6.38 -17.40 12.11
C SER A 103 -5.24 -17.11 11.13
N TRP A 104 -4.68 -18.16 10.53
CA TRP A 104 -3.61 -18.01 9.53
C TRP A 104 -4.02 -17.11 8.35
N MET A 105 -5.27 -17.23 7.90
CA MET A 105 -5.82 -16.42 6.82
C MET A 105 -5.86 -14.93 7.19
N HIS A 106 -6.33 -14.58 8.40
CA HIS A 106 -6.35 -13.20 8.86
C HIS A 106 -4.94 -12.64 9.06
N ARG A 107 -4.00 -13.40 9.65
CA ARG A 107 -2.59 -12.94 9.78
C ARG A 107 -1.97 -12.64 8.43
N ARG A 108 -2.27 -13.44 7.41
CA ARG A 108 -1.73 -13.26 6.05
C ARG A 108 -2.39 -12.10 5.31
N GLY A 109 -3.71 -11.94 5.45
CA GLY A 109 -4.47 -10.88 4.77
C GLY A 109 -4.32 -9.50 5.42
N PHE A 110 -4.09 -9.46 6.74
CA PHE A 110 -4.09 -8.24 7.54
C PHE A 110 -3.12 -7.16 7.03
N PRO A 111 -1.80 -7.42 6.81
CA PRO A 111 -0.91 -6.39 6.28
C PRO A 111 -1.33 -5.85 4.90
N SER A 112 -1.91 -6.71 4.06
CA SER A 112 -2.33 -6.33 2.70
C SER A 112 -3.52 -5.39 2.69
N SER A 113 -4.32 -5.36 3.77
CA SER A 113 -5.49 -4.48 3.88
C SER A 113 -5.13 -3.00 3.94
N PHE A 114 -3.93 -2.65 4.42
CA PHE A 114 -3.52 -1.26 4.63
C PHE A 114 -2.95 -0.59 3.37
N GLY A 115 -2.48 -1.34 2.38
CA GLY A 115 -1.81 -0.76 1.20
C GLY A 115 -2.73 0.19 0.40
N GLY A 116 -4.01 -0.15 0.31
CA GLY A 116 -5.04 0.71 -0.29
C GLY A 116 -5.33 1.94 0.56
N SER A 117 -5.62 1.72 1.85
CA SER A 117 -5.95 2.78 2.81
C SER A 117 -4.83 3.80 2.95
N MET A 118 -3.57 3.36 3.06
CA MET A 118 -2.41 4.26 3.11
C MET A 118 -2.31 5.14 1.87
N ARG A 119 -2.55 4.59 0.69
CA ARG A 119 -2.55 5.36 -0.58
C ARG A 119 -3.74 6.32 -0.65
N PHE A 120 -4.92 5.89 -0.21
CA PHE A 120 -6.13 6.72 -0.20
C PHE A 120 -5.98 7.90 0.77
N CYS A 121 -5.50 7.63 1.99
CA CYS A 121 -5.34 8.61 3.05
C CYS A 121 -4.18 9.59 2.83
N THR A 122 -3.26 9.31 1.90
CA THR A 122 -2.19 10.24 1.49
C THR A 122 -2.53 11.06 0.24
N LYS A 123 -3.40 10.56 -0.66
CA LYS A 123 -3.73 11.24 -1.92
C LYS A 123 -4.87 12.25 -1.84
N ASN A 124 -5.73 12.16 -0.84
CA ASN A 124 -6.86 13.08 -0.66
C ASN A 124 -6.53 14.25 0.28
N LYS A 125 -5.25 14.67 0.32
CA LYS A 125 -4.80 15.89 1.00
C LYS A 125 -4.76 17.07 0.06
#